data_AF-F0YDG9-F1
#
_entry.id   AF-F0YDG9-F1
#
_cell.length_a   1.000
_cell.length_b   1.000
_cell.length_c   1.000
_cell.angle_alpha   90.00
_cell.angle_beta   90.00
_cell.angle_gamma   90.00
#
_symmetry.space_group_name_H-M   'P 1'
#
loop_
_entity.id
_entity.type
_entity.pdbx_description
1 polymer ?
#
loop_
_entity_poly.entity_id
_entity_poly.type
_entity_poly.pdbx_seq_one_letter_code
_entity_poly.pdbx_strand_id
1 'polypeptide(L)'
;AAVKHAYGRLFDWVVARVNHAHGGAEGGAAAFIGILDIFGFEIFEDNSLEQLCINYTNEVLQKQFNEHVFVRERELYAREGLECGSVSFADNGGVLDLIGAKKASLLALLEEQTLLSSKRSVDGAQLASVFHRALGEHPAYAKCRFGAAGFVVKHFAGDVSYVADEFIAKNSDPLSPELEFALGGAAPTGLVAALFPRAGGGGGHRGFAAASSVSSKFRKQLGALRVALDATEPHYVKTIKPNGAFAADCASRPMIAEQLMYSGTLEAVRIRRSGYPVRLPFDRLLSDYSELA
;
A
#
# COMPACT_ATOMS: atom_id res chain seq x y z
N ALA A 1 -21.61 10.05 5.47
CA ALA A 1 -21.81 8.61 5.19
C ALA A 1 -22.56 8.38 3.86
N ALA A 2 -23.82 8.82 3.71
CA ALA A 2 -24.63 8.59 2.51
C ALA A 2 -23.94 8.97 1.19
N VAL A 3 -23.43 10.20 1.09
CA VAL A 3 -22.74 10.70 -0.11
C VAL A 3 -21.49 9.89 -0.43
N LYS A 4 -20.63 9.62 0.57
CA LYS A 4 -19.42 8.79 0.41
C LYS A 4 -19.75 7.40 -0.16
N HIS A 5 -20.80 6.77 0.37
CA HIS A 5 -21.21 5.44 -0.07
C HIS A 5 -21.86 5.45 -1.47
N ALA A 6 -22.72 6.43 -1.76
CA ALA A 6 -23.33 6.59 -3.09
C ALA A 6 -22.26 6.86 -4.16
N TYR A 7 -21.28 7.71 -3.85
CA TYR A 7 -20.15 7.96 -4.73
C TYR A 7 -19.30 6.70 -4.95
N GLY A 8 -18.98 5.97 -3.88
CA GLY A 8 -18.23 4.71 -3.96
C GLY A 8 -18.92 3.68 -4.87
N ARG A 9 -20.23 3.45 -4.70
CA ARG A 9 -20.97 2.54 -5.57
C ARG A 9 -21.07 3.02 -7.00
N LEU A 10 -21.23 4.34 -7.22
CA LEU A 10 -21.21 4.91 -8.56
C LEU A 10 -19.87 4.66 -9.25
N PHE A 11 -18.77 4.87 -8.54
CA PHE A 11 -17.42 4.58 -9.03
C PHE A 11 -17.26 3.10 -9.40
N ASP A 12 -17.63 2.19 -8.49
CA ASP A 12 -17.59 0.74 -8.75
C ASP A 12 -18.43 0.35 -9.98
N TRP A 13 -19.60 0.96 -10.14
CA TRP A 13 -20.46 0.76 -11.31
C TRP A 13 -19.79 1.24 -12.59
N VAL A 14 -19.15 2.42 -12.59
CA VAL A 14 -18.41 2.92 -13.76
C VAL A 14 -17.27 1.97 -14.11
N VAL A 15 -16.49 1.50 -13.13
CA VAL A 15 -15.41 0.53 -13.35
C VAL A 15 -15.96 -0.77 -13.95
N ALA A 16 -17.06 -1.30 -13.42
CA ALA A 16 -17.69 -2.50 -13.96
C ALA A 16 -18.17 -2.30 -15.42
N ARG A 17 -18.71 -1.13 -15.74
CA ARG A 17 -19.12 -0.79 -17.12
C ARG A 17 -17.94 -0.70 -18.08
N VAL A 18 -16.84 -0.07 -17.66
CA VAL A 18 -15.60 0.01 -18.44
C VAL A 18 -15.04 -1.40 -18.69
N ASN A 19 -14.99 -2.24 -17.66
CA ASN A 19 -14.52 -3.63 -17.76
C ASN A 19 -15.37 -4.46 -18.72
N HIS A 20 -16.70 -4.34 -18.64
CA HIS A 20 -17.61 -5.01 -19.57
C HIS A 20 -17.41 -4.53 -21.02
N ALA A 21 -17.24 -3.22 -21.23
CA ALA A 21 -17.03 -2.65 -22.57
C ALA A 21 -15.71 -3.11 -23.22
N HIS A 22 -14.67 -3.35 -22.43
CA HIS A 22 -13.38 -3.84 -22.90
C HIS A 22 -13.32 -5.37 -23.09
N GLY A 23 -14.48 -6.04 -23.11
CA GLY A 23 -14.56 -7.48 -23.30
C GLY A 23 -14.03 -8.25 -22.08
N GLY A 24 -14.48 -7.84 -20.89
CA GLY A 24 -14.13 -8.42 -19.60
C GLY A 24 -13.95 -9.92 -19.71
N ALA A 25 -12.75 -10.40 -19.38
CA ALA A 25 -12.19 -11.67 -19.82
C ALA A 25 -13.11 -12.90 -19.63
N GLU A 26 -14.11 -13.06 -20.47
CA GLU A 26 -14.88 -14.29 -20.66
C GLU A 26 -13.97 -15.24 -21.46
N GLY A 27 -12.95 -15.77 -20.80
CA GLY A 27 -12.00 -16.70 -21.43
C GLY A 27 -10.65 -16.83 -20.75
N GLY A 28 -10.26 -15.92 -19.83
CA GLY A 28 -8.96 -15.96 -19.16
C GLY A 28 -7.79 -15.86 -20.16
N ALA A 29 -7.23 -14.67 -20.34
CA ALA A 29 -6.06 -14.52 -21.22
C ALA A 29 -4.89 -15.39 -20.70
N ALA A 30 -4.30 -16.21 -21.58
CA ALA A 30 -3.16 -17.06 -21.24
C ALA A 30 -1.91 -16.27 -20.78
N ALA A 31 -1.82 -15.01 -21.19
CA ALA A 31 -0.82 -14.04 -20.76
C ALA A 31 -1.44 -12.64 -20.73
N PHE A 32 -0.94 -11.77 -19.85
CA PHE A 32 -1.36 -10.37 -19.76
C PHE A 32 -0.17 -9.48 -19.42
N ILE A 33 -0.30 -8.18 -19.72
CA ILE A 33 0.61 -7.13 -19.26
C ILE A 33 -0.16 -6.30 -18.23
N GLY A 34 0.31 -6.31 -16.99
CA GLY A 34 -0.24 -5.51 -15.91
C GLY A 34 0.43 -4.14 -15.84
N ILE A 35 -0.35 -3.08 -15.71
CA ILE A 35 0.14 -1.74 -15.41
C ILE A 35 -0.43 -1.35 -14.04
N LEU A 36 0.46 -1.08 -13.09
CA LEU A 36 0.11 -0.59 -11.77
C LEU A 36 0.59 0.85 -11.64
N ASP A 37 -0.37 1.77 -11.58
CA ASP A 37 -0.15 3.18 -11.24
C ASP A 37 -0.59 3.41 -9.79
N ILE A 38 0.33 3.86 -8.96
CA ILE A 38 0.17 3.94 -7.52
C ILE A 38 0.98 5.12 -6.96
N PHE A 39 0.43 5.77 -5.93
CA PHE A 39 1.11 6.79 -5.14
C PHE A 39 2.43 6.28 -4.55
N GLY A 40 3.46 7.11 -4.66
CA GLY A 40 4.70 6.92 -3.90
C GLY A 40 4.49 7.10 -2.39
N PHE A 41 5.59 6.96 -1.65
CA PHE A 41 5.60 7.17 -0.21
C PHE A 41 5.20 8.61 0.14
N GLU A 42 4.31 8.81 1.12
CA GLU A 42 3.78 10.12 1.53
C GLU A 42 4.24 10.47 2.95
N ILE A 43 4.86 11.65 3.09
CA ILE A 43 5.28 12.22 4.37
C ILE A 43 4.83 13.68 4.40
N PHE A 44 3.73 13.94 5.09
CA PHE A 44 3.19 15.28 5.31
C PHE A 44 3.39 15.74 6.76
N GLU A 45 3.06 17.00 7.04
CA GLU A 45 3.02 17.52 8.42
C GLU A 45 1.98 16.75 9.25
N ASP A 46 0.80 16.51 8.67
CA ASP A 46 -0.29 15.75 9.29
C ASP A 46 -0.63 14.50 8.46
N ASN A 47 -0.18 13.32 8.91
CA ASN A 47 -0.48 12.05 8.26
C ASN A 47 -1.63 11.33 8.97
N SER A 48 -2.62 10.86 8.21
CA SER A 48 -3.78 10.15 8.77
C SER A 48 -3.86 8.68 8.29
N LEU A 49 -5.03 8.04 8.46
CA LEU A 49 -5.24 6.64 8.09
C LEU A 49 -4.97 6.40 6.60
N GLU A 50 -5.33 7.36 5.74
CA GLU A 50 -5.08 7.30 4.30
C GLU A 50 -3.59 7.19 4.00
N GLN A 51 -2.76 8.05 4.59
CA GLN A 51 -1.30 7.98 4.47
C GLN A 51 -0.74 6.68 5.03
N LEU A 52 -1.28 6.17 6.16
CA LEU A 52 -0.83 4.89 6.70
C LEU A 52 -1.09 3.74 5.70
N CYS A 53 -2.25 3.74 5.04
CA CYS A 53 -2.56 2.78 3.98
C CYS A 53 -1.60 2.93 2.79
N ILE A 54 -1.37 4.15 2.30
CA ILE A 54 -0.45 4.42 1.19
C ILE A 54 0.97 3.95 1.52
N ASN A 55 1.48 4.31 2.70
CA ASN A 55 2.83 3.95 3.13
C ASN A 55 2.95 2.44 3.41
N TYR A 56 1.91 1.78 3.93
CA TYR A 56 1.88 0.32 4.05
C TYR A 56 1.92 -0.38 2.70
N THR A 57 1.19 0.12 1.69
CA THR A 57 1.30 -0.42 0.34
C THR A 57 2.72 -0.25 -0.20
N ASN A 58 3.34 0.92 -0.02
CA ASN A 58 4.71 1.16 -0.43
C ASN A 58 5.71 0.21 0.27
N GLU A 59 5.53 -0.08 1.56
CA GLU A 59 6.32 -1.10 2.28
C GLU A 59 6.17 -2.50 1.66
N VAL A 60 4.94 -2.91 1.32
CA VAL A 60 4.67 -4.23 0.71
C VAL A 60 5.31 -4.34 -0.67
N LEU A 61 5.22 -3.28 -1.48
CA LEU A 61 5.84 -3.21 -2.80
C LEU A 61 7.36 -3.11 -2.71
N GLN A 62 7.90 -2.40 -1.72
CA GLN A 62 9.35 -2.33 -1.51
C GLN A 62 9.93 -3.69 -1.13
N LYS A 63 9.22 -4.47 -0.29
CA LYS A 63 9.61 -5.84 0.02
C LYS A 63 9.64 -6.71 -1.24
N GLN A 64 8.58 -6.65 -2.03
CA GLN A 64 8.48 -7.40 -3.28
C GLN A 64 9.59 -7.02 -4.27
N PHE A 65 9.89 -5.72 -4.39
CA PHE A 65 10.98 -5.20 -5.21
C PHE A 65 12.34 -5.76 -4.76
N ASN A 66 12.64 -5.67 -3.46
CA ASN A 66 13.90 -6.16 -2.90
C ASN A 66 14.07 -7.67 -3.14
N GLU A 67 13.02 -8.46 -2.88
CA GLU A 67 13.01 -9.91 -3.11
C GLU A 67 13.23 -10.24 -4.58
N HIS A 68 12.55 -9.55 -5.50
CA HIS A 68 12.69 -9.79 -6.94
C HIS A 68 14.10 -9.43 -7.45
N VAL A 69 14.62 -8.25 -7.09
CA VAL A 69 15.96 -7.81 -7.51
C VAL A 69 17.02 -8.79 -7.01
N PHE A 70 16.88 -9.29 -5.78
CA PHE A 70 17.80 -10.26 -5.21
C PHE A 70 17.74 -11.62 -5.91
N VAL A 71 16.54 -12.14 -6.19
CA VAL A 71 16.37 -13.39 -6.96
C VAL A 71 17.02 -13.28 -8.33
N ARG A 72 16.74 -12.19 -9.06
CA ARG A 72 17.35 -11.92 -10.38
C ARG A 72 18.87 -11.85 -10.33
N GLU A 73 19.43 -11.22 -9.30
CA GLU A 73 20.88 -11.12 -9.12
C GLU A 73 21.52 -12.49 -8.90
N ARG A 74 20.91 -13.34 -8.05
CA ARG A 74 21.38 -14.70 -7.79
C ARG A 74 21.28 -15.60 -9.02
N GLU A 75 20.18 -15.53 -9.76
CA GLU A 75 19.99 -16.27 -11.02
C GLU A 75 21.07 -15.93 -12.03
N LEU A 76 21.46 -14.66 -12.13
CA LEU A 76 22.52 -14.23 -13.01
C LEU A 76 23.89 -14.78 -12.57
N TYR A 77 24.24 -14.65 -11.29
CA TYR A 77 25.52 -15.18 -10.80
C TYR A 77 25.63 -16.69 -10.96
N ALA A 78 24.56 -17.42 -10.67
CA ALA A 78 24.51 -18.86 -10.90
C ALA A 78 24.72 -19.22 -12.39
N ARG A 79 24.13 -18.44 -13.31
CA ARG A 79 24.31 -18.64 -14.76
C ARG A 79 25.74 -18.39 -15.22
N GLU A 80 26.39 -17.38 -14.65
CA GLU A 80 27.80 -17.03 -14.94
C GLU A 80 28.81 -17.88 -14.13
N GLY A 81 28.34 -18.82 -13.29
CA GLY A 81 29.21 -19.65 -12.46
C GLY A 81 29.93 -18.89 -11.34
N LEU A 82 29.39 -17.75 -10.91
CA LEU A 82 29.96 -16.90 -9.87
C LEU A 82 29.36 -17.25 -8.49
N GLU A 83 30.21 -17.26 -7.46
CA GLU A 83 29.74 -17.35 -6.08
C GLU A 83 29.07 -16.03 -5.68
N CYS A 84 27.80 -16.11 -5.30
CA CYS A 84 27.11 -14.98 -4.71
C CYS A 84 27.61 -14.81 -3.27
N GLY A 85 28.36 -13.73 -3.01
CA GLY A 85 28.64 -13.30 -1.65
C GLY A 85 27.35 -13.03 -0.88
N SER A 86 27.44 -12.85 0.45
CA SER A 86 26.30 -12.49 1.29
C SER A 86 25.86 -11.04 1.01
N VAL A 87 25.09 -10.84 -0.06
CA VAL A 87 24.38 -9.59 -0.29
C VAL A 87 23.23 -9.53 0.72
N SER A 88 23.38 -8.72 1.77
CA SER A 88 22.31 -8.42 2.72
C SER A 88 21.55 -7.17 2.29
N PHE A 89 20.25 -7.13 2.55
CA PHE A 89 19.41 -5.95 2.33
C PHE A 89 18.70 -5.54 3.62
N ALA A 90 18.22 -4.31 3.67
CA ALA A 90 17.39 -3.84 4.79
C ALA A 90 16.02 -4.56 4.79
N ASP A 91 15.84 -5.51 5.71
CA ASP A 91 14.55 -6.21 5.89
C ASP A 91 13.51 -5.27 6.52
N ASN A 92 12.43 -5.02 5.79
CA ASN A 92 11.28 -4.25 6.26
C ASN A 92 10.13 -5.14 6.78
N GLY A 93 10.36 -6.46 6.93
CA GLY A 93 9.39 -7.41 7.46
C GLY A 93 8.81 -7.00 8.82
N GLY A 94 9.64 -6.48 9.72
CA GLY A 94 9.16 -5.98 11.02
C GLY A 94 8.18 -4.81 10.90
N VAL A 95 8.36 -3.91 9.92
CA VAL A 95 7.43 -2.80 9.67
C VAL A 95 6.10 -3.33 9.11
N LEU A 96 6.18 -4.30 8.19
CA LEU A 96 4.99 -4.94 7.63
C LEU A 96 4.16 -5.66 8.69
N ASP A 97 4.82 -6.35 9.62
CA ASP A 97 4.15 -7.03 10.72
C ASP A 97 3.52 -6.04 11.68
N LEU A 98 4.25 -4.98 12.05
CA LEU A 98 3.75 -3.89 12.89
C LEU A 98 2.46 -3.28 12.34
N ILE A 99 2.38 -3.04 11.03
CA ILE A 99 1.23 -2.39 10.43
C ILE A 99 0.10 -3.38 10.15
N GLY A 100 0.39 -4.51 9.49
CA GLY A 100 -0.61 -5.32 8.83
C GLY A 100 -0.74 -6.78 9.27
N ALA A 101 0.06 -7.25 10.24
CA ALA A 101 -0.06 -8.63 10.73
C ALA A 101 -1.49 -8.94 11.21
N LYS A 102 -1.87 -10.23 11.16
CA LYS A 102 -3.24 -10.65 11.53
C LYS A 102 -3.61 -10.40 12.99
N LYS A 103 -2.60 -10.31 13.87
CA LYS A 103 -2.75 -10.09 15.30
C LYS A 103 -1.69 -9.10 15.75
N ALA A 104 -1.98 -8.33 16.79
CA ALA A 104 -1.04 -7.40 17.41
C ALA A 104 -0.34 -6.46 16.42
N SER A 105 -1.14 -5.86 15.52
CA SER A 105 -0.68 -4.87 14.54
C SER A 105 -1.57 -3.62 14.60
N LEU A 106 -1.12 -2.52 13.99
CA LEU A 106 -1.89 -1.27 13.95
C LEU A 106 -3.27 -1.48 13.33
N LEU A 107 -3.36 -2.15 12.18
CA LEU A 107 -4.64 -2.40 11.51
C LEU A 107 -5.53 -3.38 12.28
N ALA A 108 -4.96 -4.42 12.92
CA ALA A 108 -5.74 -5.36 13.72
C ALA A 108 -6.32 -4.68 14.98
N LEU A 109 -5.52 -3.88 15.68
CA LEU A 109 -5.98 -3.13 16.84
C LEU A 109 -7.00 -2.06 16.45
N LEU A 110 -6.82 -1.39 15.31
CA LEU A 110 -7.80 -0.45 14.77
C LEU A 110 -9.14 -1.13 14.47
N GLU A 111 -9.12 -2.33 13.89
CA GLU A 111 -10.33 -3.16 13.65
C GLU A 111 -11.07 -3.45 14.96
N GLU A 112 -10.36 -3.94 15.98
CA GLU A 112 -10.93 -4.21 17.29
C GLU A 112 -11.55 -2.95 17.91
N GLN A 113 -10.83 -1.83 17.90
CA GLN A 113 -11.35 -0.56 18.44
C GLN A 113 -12.54 -0.03 17.64
N THR A 114 -12.57 -0.23 16.32
CA THR A 114 -13.70 0.17 15.46
C THR A 114 -14.97 -0.62 15.81
N LEU A 115 -14.85 -1.91 16.10
CA LEU A 115 -15.97 -2.75 16.53
C LEU A 115 -16.50 -2.36 17.92
N LEU A 116 -15.60 -2.06 18.86
CA LEU A 116 -15.95 -1.66 20.23
C LEU A 116 -16.58 -0.26 20.31
N SER A 117 -16.16 0.65 19.43
CA SER A 117 -16.57 2.05 19.40
C SER A 117 -17.89 2.30 18.66
N SER A 118 -18.52 1.29 18.07
CA SER A 118 -19.81 1.42 17.37
C SER A 118 -20.94 2.05 18.22
N LYS A 119 -20.74 2.22 19.54
CA LYS A 119 -21.67 2.88 20.48
C LYS A 119 -21.09 4.09 21.24
N ARG A 120 -19.84 4.53 21.01
CA ARG A 120 -19.20 5.67 21.69
C ARG A 120 -18.19 6.38 20.78
N SER A 121 -18.11 7.71 20.86
CA SER A 121 -16.99 8.46 20.28
C SER A 121 -15.71 8.10 21.02
N VAL A 122 -14.81 7.35 20.37
CA VAL A 122 -13.47 7.11 20.89
C VAL A 122 -12.57 8.25 20.41
N ASP A 123 -11.88 8.87 21.35
CA ASP A 123 -10.93 9.95 21.13
C ASP A 123 -9.61 9.39 20.55
N GLY A 124 -8.97 10.11 19.64
CA GLY A 124 -7.70 9.70 19.02
C GLY A 124 -6.61 9.41 20.06
N ALA A 125 -6.61 10.14 21.18
CA ALA A 125 -5.71 9.90 22.30
C ALA A 125 -5.92 8.51 22.95
N GLN A 126 -7.16 8.03 23.04
CA GLN A 126 -7.46 6.69 23.57
C GLN A 126 -6.95 5.60 22.63
N LEU A 127 -7.13 5.77 21.31
CA LEU A 127 -6.61 4.86 20.31
C LEU A 127 -5.08 4.82 20.33
N ALA A 128 -4.42 5.99 20.38
CA ALA A 128 -2.98 6.08 20.51
C ALA A 128 -2.48 5.36 21.78
N SER A 129 -3.17 5.51 22.92
CA SER A 129 -2.86 4.79 24.16
C SER A 129 -2.94 3.26 24.00
N VAL A 130 -3.94 2.75 23.26
CA VAL A 130 -4.04 1.32 22.92
C VAL A 130 -2.82 0.87 22.11
N PHE A 131 -2.44 1.62 21.07
CA PHE A 131 -1.25 1.32 20.27
C PHE A 131 0.03 1.37 21.12
N HIS A 132 0.20 2.40 21.95
CA HIS A 132 1.36 2.54 22.83
C HIS A 132 1.52 1.38 23.81
N ARG A 133 0.40 0.87 24.34
CA ARG A 133 0.41 -0.26 25.27
C ARG A 133 0.75 -1.58 24.58
N ALA A 134 0.24 -1.78 23.37
CA ALA A 134 0.39 -3.05 22.66
C ALA A 134 1.70 -3.15 21.85
N LEU A 135 2.15 -2.03 21.28
CA LEU A 135 3.23 -1.97 20.27
C LEU A 135 4.44 -1.15 20.74
N GLY A 136 4.42 -0.62 21.97
CA GLY A 136 5.43 0.32 22.49
C GLY A 136 6.87 -0.20 22.46
N GLU A 137 7.07 -1.51 22.58
CA GLU A 137 8.38 -2.17 22.57
C GLU A 137 8.82 -2.62 21.16
N HIS A 138 7.96 -2.45 20.14
CA HIS A 138 8.29 -2.87 18.78
C HIS A 138 9.38 -1.95 18.18
N PRO A 139 10.47 -2.47 17.58
CA PRO A 139 11.61 -1.67 17.16
C PRO A 139 11.27 -0.59 16.11
N ALA A 140 10.30 -0.89 15.24
CA ALA A 140 9.80 0.02 14.22
C ALA A 140 8.67 0.97 14.70
N TYR A 141 8.31 0.93 15.98
CA TYR A 141 7.28 1.78 16.57
C TYR A 141 7.92 2.82 17.50
N ALA A 142 7.34 4.03 17.54
CA ALA A 142 7.67 5.02 18.55
C ALA A 142 6.43 5.83 18.95
N LYS A 143 6.45 6.37 20.17
CA LYS A 143 5.41 7.27 20.66
C LYS A 143 5.69 8.69 20.15
N CYS A 144 4.65 9.46 19.82
CA CYS A 144 4.83 10.87 19.50
C CYS A 144 5.42 11.63 20.70
N ARG A 145 6.26 12.63 20.40
CA ARG A 145 6.79 13.53 21.42
C ARG A 145 5.65 14.44 21.92
N PHE A 146 5.66 14.80 23.20
CA PHE A 146 4.78 15.80 23.83
C PHE A 146 3.26 15.49 23.89
N GLY A 147 2.85 14.22 23.99
CA GLY A 147 1.46 13.88 24.34
C GLY A 147 0.43 14.13 23.24
N ALA A 148 0.88 14.36 22.00
CA ALA A 148 0.01 14.41 20.83
C ALA A 148 -0.73 13.05 20.65
N ALA A 149 -1.99 13.11 20.22
CA ALA A 149 -2.84 11.96 19.93
C ALA A 149 -2.36 11.22 18.67
N GLY A 150 -1.20 10.57 18.74
CA GLY A 150 -0.56 9.99 17.56
C GLY A 150 0.56 9.00 17.88
N PHE A 151 1.16 8.46 16.83
CA PHE A 151 2.25 7.50 16.91
C PHE A 151 3.20 7.67 15.72
N VAL A 152 4.39 7.08 15.83
CA VAL A 152 5.43 7.13 14.81
C VAL A 152 5.73 5.71 14.33
N VAL A 153 5.84 5.54 13.01
CA VAL A 153 6.32 4.31 12.39
C VAL A 153 7.65 4.62 11.70
N LYS A 154 8.65 3.77 11.97
CA LYS A 154 9.98 3.86 11.36
C LYS A 154 9.98 3.05 10.07
N HIS A 155 9.57 3.70 8.98
CA HIS A 155 9.49 3.10 7.66
C HIS A 155 10.87 3.00 7.00
N PHE A 156 10.99 2.25 5.90
CA PHE A 156 12.24 2.25 5.12
C PHE A 156 12.58 3.64 4.56
N ALA A 157 11.56 4.45 4.31
CA ALA A 157 11.67 5.84 3.86
C ALA A 157 11.93 6.83 5.02
N GLY A 158 11.96 6.37 6.27
CA GLY A 158 12.18 7.22 7.44
C GLY A 158 11.00 7.25 8.40
N ASP A 159 11.13 8.08 9.44
CA ASP A 159 10.16 8.14 10.52
C ASP A 159 8.96 9.00 10.11
N VAL A 160 7.76 8.42 10.14
CA VAL A 160 6.51 9.11 9.81
C VAL A 160 5.62 9.19 11.03
N SER A 161 5.17 10.40 11.37
CA SER A 161 4.24 10.66 12.47
C SER A 161 2.80 10.64 11.95
N TYR A 162 1.93 9.86 12.60
CA TYR A 162 0.51 9.74 12.27
C TYR A 162 -0.35 10.29 13.40
N VAL A 163 -1.34 11.11 13.05
CA VAL A 163 -2.35 11.63 13.97
C VAL A 163 -3.50 10.64 14.03
N ALA A 164 -3.75 10.06 15.21
CA ALA A 164 -4.74 9.01 15.43
C ALA A 164 -6.19 9.52 15.43
N ASP A 165 -6.39 10.84 15.38
CA ASP A 165 -7.71 11.44 15.29
C ASP A 165 -8.47 10.94 14.07
N GLU A 166 -9.76 10.70 14.27
CA GLU A 166 -10.68 10.17 13.26
C GLU A 166 -10.33 8.80 12.66
N PHE A 167 -9.25 8.12 13.06
CA PHE A 167 -8.88 6.80 12.51
C PHE A 167 -10.05 5.80 12.58
N ILE A 168 -10.73 5.74 13.71
CA ILE A 168 -11.90 4.87 13.90
C ILE A 168 -13.06 5.28 12.98
N ALA A 169 -13.35 6.58 12.86
CA ALA A 169 -14.42 7.08 12.01
C ALA A 169 -14.14 6.81 10.53
N LYS A 170 -12.88 6.98 10.10
CA LYS A 170 -12.39 6.71 8.75
C LYS A 170 -12.37 5.22 8.43
N ASN A 171 -12.05 4.39 9.43
CA ASN A 171 -12.04 2.93 9.30
C ASN A 171 -13.45 2.31 9.34
N SER A 172 -14.40 3.01 9.96
CA SER A 172 -15.80 2.63 10.00
C SER A 172 -16.40 2.73 8.60
N ASP A 173 -16.88 1.61 8.06
CA ASP A 173 -17.58 1.53 6.78
C ASP A 173 -19.07 1.09 6.85
N PRO A 174 -19.89 1.46 7.85
CA PRO A 174 -21.31 1.15 7.78
C PRO A 174 -22.09 2.30 7.10
N LEU A 175 -22.71 2.00 5.95
CA LEU A 175 -23.99 2.62 5.62
C LEU A 175 -25.06 1.89 6.43
N SER A 176 -25.96 2.61 7.09
CA SER A 176 -27.01 1.94 7.87
C SER A 176 -27.92 1.14 6.94
N PRO A 177 -28.37 -0.07 7.31
CA PRO A 177 -29.27 -0.88 6.50
C PRO A 177 -30.57 -0.15 6.12
N GLU A 178 -31.05 0.74 6.99
CA GLU A 178 -32.24 1.57 6.76
C GLU A 178 -31.99 2.57 5.63
N LEU A 179 -30.78 3.15 5.59
CA LEU A 179 -30.40 4.11 4.55
C LEU A 179 -30.12 3.40 3.22
N GLU A 180 -29.52 2.21 3.23
CA GLU A 180 -29.42 1.35 2.03
C GLU A 180 -30.81 1.01 1.47
N PHE A 181 -31.74 0.62 2.35
CA PHE A 181 -33.11 0.30 1.97
C PHE A 181 -33.86 1.51 1.40
N ALA A 182 -33.71 2.69 2.01
CA ALA A 182 -34.32 3.92 1.54
C ALA A 182 -33.76 4.33 0.16
N LEU A 183 -32.45 4.27 -0.03
CA LEU A 183 -31.81 4.60 -1.31
C LEU A 183 -32.21 3.62 -2.42
N GLY A 184 -32.27 2.31 -2.12
CA GLY A 184 -32.78 1.30 -3.05
C GLY A 184 -34.30 1.28 -3.23
N GLY A 185 -35.05 2.03 -2.41
CA GLY A 185 -36.50 2.21 -2.53
C GLY A 185 -36.91 3.50 -3.23
N ALA A 186 -36.06 4.52 -3.21
CA ALA A 186 -36.36 5.84 -3.78
C ALA A 186 -36.47 5.84 -5.31
N ALA A 187 -35.87 4.87 -5.99
CA ALA A 187 -35.95 4.72 -7.44
C ALA A 187 -36.11 3.23 -7.82
N PRO A 188 -37.27 2.81 -8.35
CA PRO A 188 -37.51 1.41 -8.70
C PRO A 188 -36.81 0.97 -10.00
N THR A 189 -36.30 1.91 -10.80
CA THR A 189 -35.59 1.65 -12.06
C THR A 189 -34.47 2.68 -12.26
N GLY A 190 -33.55 2.39 -13.19
CA GLY A 190 -32.46 3.30 -13.56
C GLY A 190 -31.20 3.15 -12.71
N LEU A 191 -30.30 4.14 -12.81
CA LEU A 191 -28.96 4.07 -12.22
C LEU A 191 -29.01 3.85 -10.71
N VAL A 192 -29.84 4.60 -9.98
CA VAL A 192 -29.95 4.49 -8.51
C VAL A 192 -30.37 3.07 -8.08
N ALA A 193 -31.29 2.42 -8.80
CA ALA A 193 -31.67 1.03 -8.54
C ALA A 193 -30.52 0.05 -8.80
N ALA A 194 -29.70 0.31 -9.83
CA ALA A 194 -28.51 -0.49 -10.12
C ALA A 194 -27.39 -0.31 -9.08
N LEU A 195 -27.26 0.89 -8.52
CA LEU A 195 -26.30 1.19 -7.45
C LEU A 195 -26.74 0.56 -6.11
N PHE A 196 -28.05 0.53 -5.83
CA PHE A 196 -28.64 0.04 -4.59
C PHE A 196 -29.65 -1.09 -4.84
N PRO A 197 -29.19 -2.28 -5.27
CA PRO A 197 -30.10 -3.39 -5.54
C PRO A 197 -30.79 -3.85 -4.25
N ARG A 198 -32.12 -3.99 -4.30
CA ARG A 198 -32.89 -4.54 -3.18
C ARG A 198 -32.50 -6.01 -3.01
N ALA A 199 -32.00 -6.37 -1.82
CA ALA A 199 -31.83 -7.77 -1.48
C ALA A 199 -33.20 -8.46 -1.57
N GLY A 200 -33.34 -9.47 -2.44
CA GLY A 200 -34.58 -10.22 -2.60
C GLY A 200 -35.06 -10.78 -1.25
N GLY A 201 -36.37 -10.71 -1.02
CA GLY A 201 -37.04 -11.08 0.23
C GLY A 201 -36.98 -12.57 0.59
N GLY A 202 -35.79 -13.10 0.82
CA GLY A 202 -35.58 -14.35 1.54
C GLY A 202 -35.29 -14.03 3.01
N GLY A 203 -36.23 -14.37 3.90
CA GLY A 203 -36.16 -14.19 5.34
C GLY A 203 -35.10 -15.04 6.04
N GLY A 204 -33.84 -14.88 5.64
CA GLY A 204 -32.70 -15.24 6.46
C GLY A 204 -32.21 -13.96 7.12
N HIS A 205 -32.19 -13.93 8.45
CA HIS A 205 -31.20 -13.12 9.14
C HIS A 205 -29.84 -13.48 8.53
N ARG A 206 -29.35 -12.70 7.55
CA ARG A 206 -27.92 -12.57 7.29
C ARG A 206 -27.39 -12.00 8.60
N GLY A 207 -27.14 -12.90 9.55
CA GLY A 207 -26.60 -12.55 10.86
C GLY A 207 -25.44 -11.64 10.59
N PHE A 208 -25.49 -10.43 11.17
CA PHE A 208 -24.49 -9.36 11.09
C PHE A 208 -23.22 -9.88 10.40
N ALA A 209 -23.20 -9.82 9.06
CA ALA A 209 -21.98 -10.14 8.35
C ALA A 209 -21.04 -9.05 8.84
N ALA A 210 -20.08 -9.42 9.70
CA ALA A 210 -19.27 -8.48 10.46
C ALA A 210 -18.86 -7.37 9.51
N ALA A 211 -19.41 -6.16 9.73
CA ALA A 211 -19.24 -5.06 8.79
C ALA A 211 -17.73 -4.89 8.61
N SER A 212 -17.21 -5.29 7.45
CA SER A 212 -15.76 -5.34 7.27
C SER A 212 -15.29 -3.90 7.21
N SER A 213 -14.39 -3.52 8.11
CA SER A 213 -13.80 -2.19 8.12
C SER A 213 -13.06 -1.89 6.81
N VAL A 214 -12.79 -0.60 6.57
CA VAL A 214 -11.96 -0.16 5.45
C VAL A 214 -10.59 -0.87 5.48
N SER A 215 -9.94 -0.94 6.65
CA SER A 215 -8.65 -1.62 6.84
C SER A 215 -8.68 -3.09 6.45
N SER A 216 -9.77 -3.79 6.78
CA SER A 216 -9.90 -5.23 6.53
C SER A 216 -10.05 -5.50 5.03
N LYS A 217 -10.90 -4.71 4.35
CA LYS A 217 -11.05 -4.75 2.88
C LYS A 217 -9.72 -4.41 2.19
N PHE A 218 -9.09 -3.32 2.61
CA PHE A 218 -7.82 -2.84 2.07
C PHE A 218 -6.72 -3.90 2.20
N ARG A 219 -6.52 -4.49 3.38
CA ARG A 219 -5.52 -5.55 3.59
C ARG A 219 -5.76 -6.75 2.68
N LYS A 220 -7.02 -7.17 2.51
CA LYS A 220 -7.37 -8.28 1.61
C LYS A 220 -7.05 -7.95 0.15
N GLN A 221 -7.41 -6.74 -0.30
CA GLN A 221 -7.14 -6.27 -1.66
C GLN A 221 -5.63 -6.15 -1.93
N LEU A 222 -4.87 -5.58 -0.99
CA LEU A 222 -3.42 -5.47 -1.10
C LEU A 222 -2.73 -6.85 -1.13
N GLY A 223 -3.21 -7.80 -0.31
CA GLY A 223 -2.73 -9.18 -0.36
C GLY A 223 -3.00 -9.86 -1.71
N ALA A 224 -4.20 -9.65 -2.29
CA ALA A 224 -4.52 -10.16 -3.62
C ALA A 224 -3.67 -9.51 -4.72
N LEU A 225 -3.44 -8.20 -4.64
CA LEU A 225 -2.54 -7.48 -5.55
C LEU A 225 -1.12 -8.05 -5.47
N ARG A 226 -0.60 -8.27 -4.25
CA ARG A 226 0.74 -8.84 -4.06
C ARG A 226 0.87 -10.22 -4.73
N VAL A 227 -0.11 -11.10 -4.54
CA VAL A 227 -0.13 -12.43 -5.21
C VAL A 227 -0.12 -12.29 -6.73
N ALA A 228 -0.90 -11.35 -7.27
CA ALA A 228 -0.93 -11.10 -8.72
C ALA A 228 0.42 -10.60 -9.24
N LEU A 229 1.11 -9.71 -8.51
CA LEU A 229 2.44 -9.20 -8.88
C LEU A 229 3.50 -10.31 -8.84
N ASP A 230 3.49 -11.15 -7.79
CA ASP A 230 4.46 -12.25 -7.64
C ASP A 230 4.33 -13.32 -8.74
N ALA A 231 3.16 -13.41 -9.39
CA ALA A 231 2.92 -14.30 -10.52
C ALA A 231 3.36 -13.73 -11.88
N THR A 232 3.94 -12.52 -11.90
CA THR A 232 4.36 -11.82 -13.13
C THR A 232 5.86 -11.52 -13.13
N GLU A 233 6.38 -11.08 -14.27
CA GLU A 233 7.70 -10.47 -14.34
C GLU A 233 7.59 -8.94 -14.12
N PRO A 234 8.06 -8.41 -12.98
CA PRO A 234 7.88 -7.01 -12.66
C PRO A 234 8.92 -6.11 -13.34
N HIS A 235 8.47 -4.98 -13.85
CA HIS A 235 9.30 -3.88 -14.31
C HIS A 235 8.94 -2.62 -13.53
N TYR A 236 9.95 -1.88 -13.05
CA TYR A 236 9.73 -0.74 -12.16
C TYR A 236 10.13 0.57 -12.84
N VAL A 237 9.21 1.53 -12.85
CA VAL A 237 9.45 2.90 -13.28
C VAL A 237 9.26 3.83 -12.09
N LYS A 238 10.30 4.58 -11.72
CA LYS A 238 10.26 5.55 -10.62
C LYS A 238 10.23 6.96 -11.20
N THR A 239 9.11 7.64 -11.05
CA THR A 239 8.93 9.02 -11.49
C THR A 239 9.45 9.99 -10.42
N ILE A 240 10.20 11.01 -10.83
CA ILE A 240 10.74 12.04 -9.92
C ILE A 240 10.15 13.39 -10.31
N LYS A 241 9.53 14.08 -9.35
CA LYS A 241 9.08 15.46 -9.49
C LYS A 241 10.28 16.41 -9.30
N PRO A 242 10.70 17.15 -10.33
CA PRO A 242 11.95 17.91 -10.26
C PRO A 242 11.84 19.17 -9.40
N ASN A 243 10.66 19.78 -9.30
CA ASN A 243 10.41 20.96 -8.48
C ASN A 243 8.93 21.07 -8.08
N GLY A 244 8.65 21.83 -7.01
CA GLY A 244 7.30 22.11 -6.52
C GLY A 244 6.52 23.14 -7.35
N ALA A 245 7.21 23.93 -8.18
CA ALA A 245 6.62 25.02 -8.96
C ALA A 245 5.99 24.56 -10.29
N PHE A 246 6.09 23.27 -10.63
CA PHE A 246 5.64 22.70 -11.91
C PHE A 246 6.28 23.39 -13.13
N ALA A 247 7.49 23.91 -12.97
CA ALA A 247 8.22 24.62 -14.02
C ALA A 247 9.17 23.67 -14.77
N ALA A 248 9.27 23.83 -16.09
CA ALA A 248 10.31 23.17 -16.88
C ALA A 248 11.71 23.69 -16.50
N ASP A 249 12.74 22.89 -16.72
CA ASP A 249 14.16 23.22 -16.52
C ASP A 249 14.55 23.73 -15.12
N CYS A 250 13.70 23.46 -14.12
CA CYS A 250 13.94 23.78 -12.72
C CYS A 250 14.10 22.50 -11.90
N ALA A 251 15.16 22.41 -11.10
CA ALA A 251 15.44 21.24 -10.26
C ALA A 251 15.75 21.65 -8.81
N SER A 252 14.94 21.18 -7.88
CA SER A 252 15.19 21.27 -6.44
C SER A 252 15.97 20.04 -6.00
N ARG A 253 17.27 20.20 -5.78
CA ARG A 253 18.15 19.10 -5.33
C ARG A 253 17.67 18.46 -4.02
N PRO A 254 17.26 19.20 -2.97
CA PRO A 254 16.74 18.59 -1.74
C PRO A 254 15.52 17.71 -2.00
N MET A 255 14.56 18.21 -2.77
CA MET A 255 13.32 17.50 -3.09
C MET A 255 13.57 16.24 -3.94
N ILE A 256 14.51 16.30 -4.88
CA ILE A 256 14.93 15.13 -5.67
C ILE A 256 15.63 14.10 -4.78
N ALA A 257 16.52 14.56 -3.88
CA ALA A 257 17.22 13.68 -2.95
C ALA A 257 16.26 12.94 -2.01
N GLU A 258 15.26 13.63 -1.45
CA GLU A 258 14.19 13.02 -0.64
C GLU A 258 13.43 11.95 -1.42
N GLN A 259 13.00 12.24 -2.64
CA GLN A 259 12.32 11.26 -3.48
C GLN A 259 13.19 10.04 -3.77
N LEU A 260 14.49 10.20 -4.03
CA LEU A 260 15.41 9.08 -4.25
C LEU A 260 15.63 8.23 -2.99
N MET A 261 15.59 8.84 -1.81
CA MET A 261 15.63 8.12 -0.54
C MET A 261 14.36 7.31 -0.32
N TYR A 262 13.18 7.91 -0.53
CA TYR A 262 11.90 7.30 -0.20
C TYR A 262 11.35 6.36 -1.29
N SER A 263 11.93 6.38 -2.50
CA SER A 263 11.54 5.50 -3.61
C SER A 263 12.15 4.11 -3.54
N GLY A 264 13.12 3.88 -2.64
CA GLY A 264 13.94 2.66 -2.59
C GLY A 264 15.03 2.60 -3.67
N THR A 265 15.19 3.64 -4.49
CA THR A 265 16.19 3.68 -5.58
C THR A 265 17.61 3.56 -5.05
N LEU A 266 17.94 4.24 -3.95
CA LEU A 266 19.28 4.17 -3.36
C LEU A 266 19.60 2.77 -2.81
N GLU A 267 18.60 2.07 -2.29
CA GLU A 267 18.77 0.70 -1.80
C GLU A 267 19.02 -0.28 -2.95
N ALA A 268 18.31 -0.12 -4.07
CA ALA A 268 18.57 -0.89 -5.29
C ALA A 268 20.01 -0.73 -5.79
N VAL A 269 20.52 0.51 -5.76
CA VAL A 269 21.90 0.82 -6.12
C VAL A 269 22.88 0.16 -5.15
N ARG A 270 22.59 0.19 -3.84
CA ARG A 270 23.42 -0.48 -2.81
C ARG A 270 23.49 -1.99 -3.05
N ILE A 271 22.35 -2.65 -3.26
CA ILE A 271 22.26 -4.10 -3.54
C ILE A 271 23.12 -4.46 -4.77
N ARG A 272 23.01 -3.71 -5.86
CA ARG A 272 23.83 -3.96 -7.06
C ARG A 272 25.32 -3.74 -6.81
N ARG A 273 25.68 -2.74 -5.98
CA ARG A 273 27.07 -2.43 -5.65
C ARG A 273 27.72 -3.41 -4.68
N SER A 274 26.95 -4.12 -3.86
CA SER A 274 27.49 -5.14 -2.94
C SER A 274 27.95 -6.43 -3.63
N GLY A 275 27.56 -6.65 -4.88
CA GLY A 275 28.03 -7.77 -5.70
C GLY A 275 29.04 -7.32 -6.77
N TYR A 276 28.84 -7.80 -8.00
CA TYR A 276 29.59 -7.44 -9.21
C TYR A 276 28.79 -6.42 -10.06
N PRO A 277 28.91 -5.11 -9.79
CA PRO A 277 28.12 -4.08 -10.48
C PRO A 277 28.57 -3.82 -11.91
N VAL A 278 29.84 -4.07 -12.23
CA VAL A 278 30.41 -3.92 -13.57
C VAL A 278 30.37 -5.27 -14.27
N ARG A 279 29.62 -5.34 -15.37
CA ARG A 279 29.42 -6.56 -16.16
C ARG A 279 29.68 -6.21 -17.61
N LEU A 280 30.81 -6.68 -18.13
CA LEU A 280 31.26 -6.37 -19.48
C LEU A 280 31.49 -7.68 -20.23
N PRO A 281 30.97 -7.79 -21.46
CA PRO A 281 31.43 -8.81 -22.41
C PRO A 281 32.94 -8.72 -22.66
N PHE A 282 33.57 -9.85 -23.00
CA PHE A 282 35.04 -9.94 -23.14
C PHE A 282 35.61 -9.01 -24.21
N ASP A 283 34.94 -8.88 -25.35
CA ASP A 283 35.33 -8.00 -26.45
C ASP A 283 35.36 -6.53 -26.01
N ARG A 284 34.33 -6.10 -25.27
CA ARG A 284 34.26 -4.75 -24.71
C ARG A 284 35.33 -4.53 -23.64
N LEU A 285 35.57 -5.51 -22.77
CA LEU A 285 36.62 -5.42 -21.76
C LEU A 285 38.00 -5.19 -22.41
N LEU A 286 38.33 -5.97 -23.44
CA LEU A 286 39.59 -5.84 -24.16
C LEU A 286 39.72 -4.50 -24.88
N SER A 287 38.63 -4.00 -25.48
CA SER A 287 38.61 -2.69 -26.13
C SER A 287 38.79 -1.56 -25.12
N ASP A 288 37.93 -1.50 -24.10
CA ASP A 288 37.83 -0.38 -23.16
C ASP A 288 39.03 -0.29 -22.20
N TYR A 289 39.72 -1.41 -21.93
CA TYR A 289 40.84 -1.49 -20.98
C TYR A 289 42.19 -1.84 -21.65
N SER A 290 42.28 -1.73 -22.99
CA SER A 290 43.50 -2.05 -23.75
C SER A 290 44.74 -1.25 -23.31
N GLU A 291 44.56 -0.02 -22.83
CA GLU A 291 45.66 0.86 -22.39
C GLU A 291 46.24 0.51 -21.02
N LEU A 292 45.62 -0.41 -20.26
CA LEU A 292 46.14 -0.86 -18.96
C LEU A 292 47.09 -2.07 -19.07
N ALA A 293 47.27 -2.61 -20.28
CA ALA A 293 48.10 -3.77 -20.56
C ALA A 293 49.58 -3.41 -20.77
#